data_AF-A0A958SK39-F1
#
_entry.id   AF-A0A958SK39-F1
#
_cell.length_a   1.000
_cell.length_b   1.000
_cell.length_c   1.000
_cell.angle_alpha   90.00
_cell.angle_beta   90.00
_cell.angle_gamma   90.00
#
_symmetry.space_group_name_H-M   'P 1'
#
loop_
_entity.id
_entity.type
_entity.pdbx_description
1 polymer ?
#
loop_
_entity_poly.entity_id
_entity_poly.type
_entity_poly.pdbx_seq_one_letter_code
_entity_poly.pdbx_strand_id
1 'polypeptide(L)'
;MKRKKLSDIPDTVTFMGELALADNEIEQVKIPDSVVEMYYGVFSGNNISSAYISKNLREIPGNFFSSNRLKGVKIPEGITRIGRSAFSDNSLESIMIPDSVVDVSEGAFEYNKIKSIAFSKNMKTIINSMFSHNSLINIKIPSYIRHISQSAFSYNQLKTLEISDGVTYVGNNAFRGNQLENILIPNSVTKIDSYAFYEHKLKTVEIPDSTRVGFKAFDEGVSVKKRK
;
A
#
# COMPACT_ATOMS: atom_id res chain seq x y z
N MET A 1 3.57 -10.69 -32.71
CA MET A 1 2.13 -10.40 -32.59
C MET A 1 1.94 -8.89 -32.50
N LYS A 2 0.89 -8.33 -33.11
CA LYS A 2 0.54 -6.91 -32.92
C LYS A 2 -0.06 -6.75 -31.51
N ARG A 3 0.47 -5.85 -30.69
CA ARG A 3 -0.07 -5.54 -29.36
C ARG A 3 -1.44 -4.86 -29.49
N LYS A 4 -2.37 -5.20 -28.60
CA LYS A 4 -3.72 -4.61 -28.57
C LYS A 4 -3.66 -3.21 -27.94
N LYS A 5 -4.33 -2.22 -28.54
CA LYS A 5 -4.34 -0.81 -28.07
C LYS A 5 -5.60 -0.39 -27.31
N LEU A 6 -6.74 -1.01 -27.60
CA LEU A 6 -8.02 -0.71 -26.96
C LEU A 6 -8.64 -2.01 -26.43
N SER A 7 -9.18 -1.99 -25.22
CA SER A 7 -9.91 -3.12 -24.64
C SER A 7 -11.31 -2.69 -24.25
N ASP A 8 -12.19 -2.56 -25.25
CA ASP A 8 -13.63 -2.68 -25.02
C ASP A 8 -13.91 -4.17 -24.79
N ILE A 9 -14.12 -4.53 -23.53
CA ILE A 9 -14.44 -5.90 -23.14
C ILE A 9 -15.95 -6.06 -23.28
N PRO A 10 -16.44 -6.97 -24.14
CA PRO A 10 -17.88 -7.13 -24.36
C PRO A 10 -18.60 -7.48 -23.06
N ASP A 11 -19.82 -6.96 -22.87
CA ASP A 11 -20.67 -7.26 -21.71
C ASP A 11 -21.06 -8.75 -21.62
N THR A 12 -20.77 -9.57 -22.64
CA THR A 12 -20.94 -11.02 -22.60
C THR A 12 -19.78 -11.77 -21.94
N VAL A 13 -18.65 -11.10 -21.67
CA VAL A 13 -17.48 -11.71 -21.02
C VAL A 13 -17.77 -11.87 -19.53
N THR A 14 -17.77 -13.11 -19.06
CA THR A 14 -17.97 -13.45 -17.64
C THR A 14 -16.67 -13.86 -16.92
N PHE A 15 -15.63 -14.18 -17.69
CA PHE A 15 -14.38 -14.76 -17.23
C PHE A 15 -13.18 -14.13 -17.94
N MET A 16 -12.09 -13.85 -17.20
CA MET A 16 -10.79 -13.45 -17.75
C MET A 16 -9.66 -14.30 -17.18
N GLY A 17 -9.03 -15.09 -18.05
CA GLY A 17 -7.93 -15.99 -17.68
C GLY A 17 -6.66 -15.27 -17.28
N GLU A 18 -5.75 -16.02 -16.65
CA GLU A 18 -4.45 -15.52 -16.22
C GLU A 18 -3.68 -14.87 -17.38
N LEU A 19 -3.16 -13.66 -17.14
CA LEU A 19 -2.38 -12.87 -18.10
C LEU A 19 -3.09 -12.61 -19.45
N ALA A 20 -4.41 -12.79 -19.56
CA ALA A 20 -5.13 -12.78 -20.83
C ALA A 20 -4.97 -11.48 -21.66
N LEU A 21 -4.72 -10.35 -21.00
CA LEU A 21 -4.50 -9.05 -21.60
C LEU A 21 -3.17 -8.41 -21.12
N ALA A 22 -2.24 -9.21 -20.59
CA ALA A 22 -0.95 -8.73 -20.12
C ALA A 22 -0.01 -8.33 -21.28
N ASP A 23 0.96 -7.46 -21.01
CA ASP A 23 2.04 -7.06 -21.93
C ASP A 23 1.56 -6.54 -23.30
N ASN A 24 0.44 -5.81 -23.29
CA ASN A 24 -0.16 -5.16 -24.45
C ASN A 24 0.09 -3.63 -24.41
N GLU A 25 -0.60 -2.88 -25.28
CA GLU A 25 -0.55 -1.43 -25.35
C GLU A 25 -1.88 -0.80 -24.93
N ILE A 26 -2.65 -1.48 -24.07
CA ILE A 26 -3.97 -1.00 -23.63
C ILE A 26 -3.80 0.30 -22.85
N GLU A 27 -4.52 1.35 -23.23
CA GLU A 27 -4.44 2.66 -22.57
C GLU A 27 -5.60 2.91 -21.58
N GLN A 28 -6.72 2.22 -21.79
CA GLN A 28 -7.93 2.31 -20.97
C GLN A 28 -8.67 0.97 -20.96
N VAL A 29 -9.31 0.65 -19.85
CA VAL A 29 -10.15 -0.55 -19.74
C VAL A 29 -11.42 -0.29 -18.96
N LYS A 30 -12.52 -0.85 -19.46
CA LYS A 30 -13.77 -0.99 -18.72
C LYS A 30 -14.07 -2.47 -18.52
N ILE A 31 -13.94 -2.95 -17.27
CA ILE A 31 -14.33 -4.31 -16.90
C ILE A 31 -15.85 -4.34 -16.74
N PRO A 32 -16.60 -5.10 -17.55
CA PRO A 32 -18.05 -5.09 -17.50
C PRO A 32 -18.57 -5.75 -16.25
N ASP A 33 -19.76 -5.34 -15.79
CA ASP A 33 -20.39 -5.84 -14.56
C ASP A 33 -20.74 -7.34 -14.65
N SER A 34 -20.76 -7.92 -15.86
CA SER A 34 -20.95 -9.36 -16.10
C SER A 34 -19.74 -10.22 -15.71
N VAL A 35 -18.56 -9.62 -15.53
CA VAL A 35 -17.36 -10.34 -15.10
C VAL A 35 -17.48 -10.70 -13.63
N VAL A 36 -17.47 -11.99 -13.36
CA VAL A 36 -17.56 -12.56 -12.01
C VAL A 36 -16.25 -13.21 -11.56
N GLU A 37 -15.42 -13.65 -12.50
CA GLU A 37 -14.15 -14.33 -12.24
C GLU A 37 -13.00 -13.75 -13.05
N MET A 38 -11.90 -13.43 -12.37
CA MET A 38 -10.66 -12.92 -12.97
C MET A 38 -9.46 -13.49 -12.24
N TYR A 39 -8.38 -13.70 -12.99
CA TYR A 39 -7.17 -14.33 -12.49
C TYR A 39 -6.00 -13.36 -12.44
N TYR A 40 -4.86 -13.89 -12.00
CA TYR A 40 -3.62 -13.17 -11.84
C TYR A 40 -3.21 -12.41 -13.11
N GLY A 41 -2.78 -11.16 -12.92
CA GLY A 41 -2.05 -10.39 -13.93
C GLY A 41 -2.82 -10.06 -15.22
N VAL A 42 -4.15 -10.19 -15.26
CA VAL A 42 -4.94 -10.00 -16.50
C VAL A 42 -4.57 -8.72 -17.26
N PHE A 43 -4.33 -7.59 -16.58
CA PHE A 43 -3.98 -6.31 -17.20
C PHE A 43 -2.54 -5.86 -16.92
N SER A 44 -1.66 -6.75 -16.45
CA SER A 44 -0.27 -6.41 -16.11
C SER A 44 0.51 -5.92 -17.32
N GLY A 45 1.44 -4.96 -17.15
CA GLY A 45 2.38 -4.58 -18.20
C GLY A 45 1.77 -3.84 -19.39
N ASN A 46 0.78 -2.97 -19.14
CA ASN A 46 0.12 -2.17 -20.18
C ASN A 46 0.43 -0.66 -20.04
N ASN A 47 -0.27 0.17 -20.80
CA ASN A 47 -0.23 1.63 -20.69
C ASN A 47 -1.49 2.20 -20.00
N ILE A 48 -2.20 1.39 -19.20
CA ILE A 48 -3.53 1.75 -18.70
C ILE A 48 -3.42 2.95 -17.78
N SER A 49 -4.08 4.04 -18.14
CA SER A 49 -4.13 5.29 -17.39
C SER A 49 -5.46 5.50 -16.68
N SER A 50 -6.51 4.79 -17.12
CA SER A 50 -7.85 4.81 -16.56
C SER A 50 -8.46 3.40 -16.60
N ALA A 51 -9.00 2.96 -15.47
CA ALA A 51 -9.66 1.65 -15.34
C ALA A 51 -10.99 1.79 -14.60
N TYR A 52 -12.05 1.21 -15.17
CA TYR A 52 -13.29 0.92 -14.46
C TYR A 52 -13.26 -0.54 -13.99
N ILE A 53 -13.35 -0.74 -12.69
CA ILE A 53 -13.45 -2.05 -12.04
C ILE A 53 -14.93 -2.36 -11.82
N SER A 54 -15.37 -3.55 -12.23
CA SER A 54 -16.74 -4.02 -12.04
C SER A 54 -17.14 -4.02 -10.57
N LYS A 55 -18.35 -3.55 -10.27
CA LYS A 55 -18.90 -3.52 -8.91
C LYS A 55 -19.33 -4.89 -8.37
N ASN A 56 -19.41 -5.90 -9.25
CA ASN A 56 -19.84 -7.25 -8.89
C ASN A 56 -18.67 -8.14 -8.45
N LEU A 57 -17.44 -7.64 -8.58
CA LEU A 57 -16.25 -8.34 -8.14
C LEU A 57 -16.17 -8.38 -6.61
N ARG A 58 -15.62 -9.48 -6.09
CA ARG A 58 -15.33 -9.66 -4.66
C ARG A 58 -13.85 -9.53 -4.32
N GLU A 59 -12.99 -9.68 -5.33
CA GLU A 59 -11.54 -9.66 -5.20
C GLU A 59 -10.91 -8.97 -6.41
N ILE A 60 -9.81 -8.26 -6.16
CA ILE A 60 -8.88 -7.81 -7.20
C ILE A 60 -7.68 -8.76 -7.15
N PRO A 61 -7.45 -9.58 -8.18
CA PRO A 61 -6.38 -10.58 -8.15
C PRO A 61 -4.96 -9.99 -8.01
N GLY A 62 -4.00 -10.87 -7.74
CA GLY A 62 -2.58 -10.48 -7.74
C GLY A 62 -2.11 -9.96 -9.09
N ASN A 63 -1.20 -8.98 -9.09
CA ASN A 63 -0.63 -8.30 -10.25
C ASN A 63 -1.65 -7.70 -11.24
N PHE A 64 -2.92 -7.61 -10.85
CA PHE A 64 -4.02 -7.40 -11.79
C PHE A 64 -3.84 -6.17 -12.68
N PHE A 65 -3.39 -5.05 -12.12
CA PHE A 65 -3.00 -3.82 -12.80
C PHE A 65 -1.52 -3.46 -12.62
N SER A 66 -0.64 -4.43 -12.30
CA SER A 66 0.79 -4.14 -12.10
C SER A 66 1.43 -3.55 -13.35
N SER A 67 2.43 -2.67 -13.19
CA SER A 67 3.23 -2.10 -14.29
C SER A 67 2.36 -1.43 -15.35
N ASN A 68 1.61 -0.41 -14.91
CA ASN A 68 0.70 0.39 -15.73
C ASN A 68 0.94 1.89 -15.50
N ARG A 69 0.01 2.74 -15.95
CA ARG A 69 0.12 4.20 -15.86
C ARG A 69 -1.05 4.82 -15.10
N LEU A 70 -1.73 4.05 -14.24
CA LEU A 70 -2.92 4.51 -13.52
C LEU A 70 -2.55 5.71 -12.65
N LYS A 71 -3.24 6.82 -12.82
CA LYS A 71 -3.10 8.01 -11.96
C LYS A 71 -4.06 8.02 -10.78
N GLY A 72 -5.17 7.30 -10.93
CA GLY A 72 -6.17 7.07 -9.91
C GLY A 72 -6.98 5.83 -10.27
N VAL A 73 -7.56 5.19 -9.25
CA VAL A 73 -8.46 4.06 -9.41
C VAL A 73 -9.53 4.12 -8.33
N LYS A 74 -10.78 3.87 -8.72
CA LYS A 74 -11.88 3.70 -7.76
C LYS A 74 -12.04 2.21 -7.50
N ILE A 75 -11.74 1.79 -6.27
CA ILE A 75 -12.04 0.43 -5.80
C ILE A 75 -13.54 0.41 -5.46
N PRO A 76 -14.36 -0.45 -6.11
CA PRO A 76 -15.79 -0.52 -5.85
C PRO A 76 -16.09 -1.03 -4.43
N GLU A 77 -17.22 -0.59 -3.88
CA GLU A 77 -17.79 -1.24 -2.69
C GLU A 77 -18.17 -2.68 -3.01
N GLY A 78 -17.85 -3.60 -2.11
CA GLY A 78 -18.08 -5.03 -2.28
C GLY A 78 -16.82 -5.84 -2.57
N ILE A 79 -15.72 -5.17 -2.94
CA ILE A 79 -14.38 -5.76 -2.94
C ILE A 79 -13.96 -6.04 -1.50
N THR A 80 -13.63 -7.29 -1.21
CA THR A 80 -13.20 -7.73 0.11
C THR A 80 -11.70 -7.98 0.18
N ARG A 81 -11.06 -8.27 -0.96
CA ARG A 81 -9.65 -8.64 -1.04
C ARG A 81 -8.92 -7.93 -2.17
N ILE A 82 -7.69 -7.48 -1.91
CA ILE A 82 -6.77 -6.93 -2.90
C ILE A 82 -5.50 -7.78 -2.90
N GLY A 83 -5.23 -8.41 -4.04
CA GLY A 83 -4.15 -9.37 -4.21
C GLY A 83 -2.75 -8.75 -4.20
N ARG A 84 -1.75 -9.63 -4.13
CA ARG A 84 -0.33 -9.26 -4.09
C ARG A 84 0.03 -8.38 -5.29
N SER A 85 0.67 -7.25 -5.04
CA SER A 85 1.12 -6.30 -6.07
C SER A 85 0.03 -5.88 -7.08
N ALA A 86 -1.26 -5.96 -6.71
CA ALA A 86 -2.38 -5.73 -7.62
C ALA A 86 -2.34 -4.37 -8.34
N PHE A 87 -1.81 -3.33 -7.69
CA PHE A 87 -1.60 -2.00 -8.24
C PHE A 87 -0.13 -1.54 -8.16
N SER A 88 0.81 -2.48 -8.06
CA SER A 88 2.25 -2.16 -8.04
C SER A 88 2.69 -1.46 -9.33
N ASP A 89 3.73 -0.63 -9.25
CA ASP A 89 4.39 0.00 -10.41
C ASP A 89 3.40 0.77 -11.30
N ASN A 90 2.80 1.80 -10.71
CA ASN A 90 1.82 2.66 -11.35
C ASN A 90 2.15 4.15 -11.08
N SER A 91 1.21 5.04 -11.32
CA SER A 91 1.35 6.48 -11.02
C SER A 91 0.24 6.99 -10.11
N LEU A 92 -0.31 6.12 -9.24
CA LEU A 92 -1.42 6.49 -8.35
C LEU A 92 -0.98 7.64 -7.45
N GLU A 93 -1.74 8.74 -7.45
CA GLU A 93 -1.43 9.91 -6.61
C GLU A 93 -2.13 9.87 -5.25
N SER A 94 -3.20 9.09 -5.15
CA SER A 94 -3.98 8.88 -3.94
C SER A 94 -4.68 7.53 -4.02
N ILE A 95 -5.07 7.00 -2.87
CA ILE A 95 -5.87 5.77 -2.81
C ILE A 95 -6.90 5.85 -1.70
N MET A 96 -8.12 5.43 -2.02
CA MET A 96 -9.19 5.18 -1.06
C MET A 96 -9.44 3.69 -1.02
N ILE A 97 -9.22 3.08 0.14
CA ILE A 97 -9.49 1.66 0.39
C ILE A 97 -10.88 1.59 1.06
N PRO A 98 -11.91 1.08 0.38
CA PRO A 98 -13.27 1.00 0.93
C PRO A 98 -13.35 0.17 2.21
N ASP A 99 -14.29 0.49 3.08
CA ASP A 99 -14.50 -0.26 4.33
C ASP A 99 -14.90 -1.73 4.06
N SER A 100 -15.41 -2.06 2.88
CA SER A 100 -15.66 -3.45 2.45
C SER A 100 -14.38 -4.30 2.32
N VAL A 101 -13.21 -3.68 2.15
CA VAL A 101 -11.92 -4.36 2.04
C VAL A 101 -11.44 -4.80 3.43
N VAL A 102 -11.24 -6.11 3.58
CA VAL A 102 -10.78 -6.74 4.82
C VAL A 102 -9.35 -7.29 4.70
N ASP A 103 -8.91 -7.62 3.50
CA ASP A 103 -7.61 -8.22 3.23
C ASP A 103 -6.90 -7.49 2.09
N VAL A 104 -5.67 -7.06 2.32
CA VAL A 104 -4.80 -6.45 1.32
C VAL A 104 -3.45 -7.13 1.43
N SER A 105 -3.01 -7.73 0.33
CA SER A 105 -1.79 -8.53 0.26
C SER A 105 -0.53 -7.69 0.03
N GLU A 106 0.61 -8.35 0.17
CA GLU A 106 1.95 -7.76 0.04
C GLU A 106 2.09 -6.87 -1.20
N GLY A 107 2.69 -5.69 -1.02
CA GLY A 107 3.06 -4.79 -2.11
C GLY A 107 1.90 -4.27 -2.95
N ALA A 108 0.64 -4.39 -2.51
CA ALA A 108 -0.53 -4.06 -3.34
C ALA A 108 -0.48 -2.66 -3.97
N PHE A 109 0.15 -1.68 -3.30
CA PHE A 109 0.29 -0.29 -3.76
C PHE A 109 1.75 0.21 -3.75
N GLU A 110 2.73 -0.69 -3.86
CA GLU A 110 4.15 -0.32 -3.92
C GLU A 110 4.51 0.36 -5.25
N TYR A 111 5.62 1.09 -5.30
CA TYR A 111 6.12 1.77 -6.52
C TYR A 111 5.06 2.63 -7.21
N ASN A 112 4.50 3.57 -6.45
CA ASN A 112 3.49 4.51 -6.93
C ASN A 112 3.90 5.96 -6.59
N LYS A 113 2.98 6.91 -6.77
CA LYS A 113 3.18 8.33 -6.46
C LYS A 113 2.22 8.80 -5.35
N ILE A 114 1.80 7.88 -4.47
CA ILE A 114 0.72 8.13 -3.52
C ILE A 114 1.18 9.20 -2.53
N LYS A 115 0.35 10.25 -2.40
CA LYS A 115 0.52 11.36 -1.47
C LYS A 115 -0.52 11.33 -0.35
N SER A 116 -1.64 10.64 -0.55
CA SER A 116 -2.70 10.49 0.45
C SER A 116 -3.36 9.12 0.41
N ILE A 117 -3.69 8.60 1.59
CA ILE A 117 -4.33 7.30 1.78
C ILE A 117 -5.56 7.51 2.66
N ALA A 118 -6.71 7.01 2.21
CA ALA A 118 -7.85 6.77 3.07
C ALA A 118 -7.92 5.27 3.38
N PHE A 119 -7.57 4.92 4.62
CA PHE A 119 -7.56 3.53 5.11
C PHE A 119 -8.98 3.01 5.34
N SER A 120 -9.18 1.72 5.09
CA SER A 120 -10.38 1.00 5.52
C SER A 120 -10.36 0.81 7.04
N LYS A 121 -11.49 1.05 7.71
CA LYS A 121 -11.67 0.84 9.16
C LYS A 121 -11.52 -0.63 9.58
N ASN A 122 -11.65 -1.55 8.63
CA ASN A 122 -11.55 -2.98 8.85
C ASN A 122 -10.12 -3.50 8.74
N MET A 123 -9.18 -2.70 8.23
CA MET A 123 -7.76 -3.07 8.23
C MET A 123 -7.20 -2.98 9.65
N LYS A 124 -6.61 -4.07 10.15
CA LYS A 124 -5.86 -4.11 11.42
C LYS A 124 -4.36 -4.08 11.22
N THR A 125 -3.89 -4.41 10.02
CA THR A 125 -2.49 -4.53 9.69
C THR A 125 -2.21 -3.80 8.39
N ILE A 126 -1.15 -3.01 8.38
CA ILE A 126 -0.54 -2.50 7.16
C ILE A 126 0.54 -3.53 6.80
N ILE A 127 0.22 -4.39 5.83
CA ILE A 127 1.02 -5.55 5.46
C ILE A 127 2.35 -5.15 4.78
N ASN A 128 3.19 -6.16 4.58
CA ASN A 128 4.52 -6.02 3.99
C ASN A 128 4.51 -5.19 2.71
N SER A 129 5.40 -4.21 2.64
CA SER A 129 5.65 -3.34 1.49
C SER A 129 4.41 -2.62 0.93
N MET A 130 3.26 -2.62 1.61
CA MET A 130 1.98 -2.19 1.03
C MET A 130 2.05 -0.82 0.34
N PHE A 131 2.76 0.13 0.95
CA PHE A 131 2.95 1.49 0.44
C PHE A 131 4.45 1.85 0.32
N SER A 132 5.32 0.86 0.09
CA SER A 132 6.74 1.09 -0.15
C SER A 132 6.96 1.89 -1.44
N HIS A 133 8.03 2.67 -1.52
CA HIS A 133 8.41 3.45 -2.72
C HIS A 133 7.27 4.33 -3.25
N ASN A 134 6.77 5.22 -2.40
CA ASN A 134 5.70 6.17 -2.71
C ASN A 134 6.16 7.62 -2.46
N SER A 135 5.23 8.58 -2.52
CA SER A 135 5.49 10.01 -2.36
C SER A 135 4.78 10.62 -1.14
N LEU A 136 4.53 9.82 -0.09
CA LEU A 136 3.86 10.30 1.11
C LEU A 136 4.75 11.30 1.84
N ILE A 137 4.19 12.49 2.14
CA ILE A 137 4.89 13.55 2.88
C ILE A 137 4.46 13.59 4.35
N ASN A 138 3.19 13.30 4.60
CA ASN A 138 2.61 13.24 5.92
C ASN A 138 1.66 12.06 5.98
N ILE A 139 1.58 11.40 7.13
CA ILE A 139 0.61 10.35 7.35
C ILE A 139 0.17 10.27 8.81
N LYS A 140 -1.13 10.04 9.01
CA LYS A 140 -1.71 9.69 10.29
C LYS A 140 -2.15 8.24 10.23
N ILE A 141 -1.51 7.39 11.04
CA ILE A 141 -1.89 5.99 11.18
C ILE A 141 -3.10 5.92 12.13
N PRO A 142 -4.26 5.40 11.68
CA PRO A 142 -5.47 5.37 12.49
C PRO A 142 -5.38 4.47 13.72
N SER A 143 -6.18 4.78 14.75
CA SER A 143 -6.22 4.04 16.03
C SER A 143 -6.75 2.61 15.93
N TYR A 144 -7.36 2.22 14.82
CA TYR A 144 -7.80 0.84 14.58
C TYR A 144 -6.71 -0.06 13.98
N ILE A 145 -5.59 0.51 13.52
CA ILE A 145 -4.41 -0.24 13.08
C ILE A 145 -3.65 -0.74 14.33
N ARG A 146 -3.20 -1.98 14.27
CA ARG A 146 -2.48 -2.69 15.35
C ARG A 146 -1.03 -2.97 14.96
N HIS A 147 -0.78 -3.29 13.70
CA HIS A 147 0.53 -3.70 13.19
C HIS A 147 0.92 -2.92 11.93
N ILE A 148 2.15 -2.42 11.91
CA ILE A 148 2.81 -1.88 10.71
C ILE A 148 3.93 -2.85 10.36
N SER A 149 3.78 -3.57 9.25
CA SER A 149 4.64 -4.71 8.92
C SER A 149 5.93 -4.29 8.21
N GLN A 150 6.70 -5.28 7.75
CA GLN A 150 7.99 -5.05 7.14
C GLN A 150 7.89 -4.11 5.92
N SER A 151 8.74 -3.09 5.87
CA SER A 151 8.83 -2.15 4.73
C SER A 151 7.52 -1.45 4.34
N ALA A 152 6.49 -1.45 5.20
CA ALA A 152 5.14 -1.00 4.86
C ALA A 152 5.11 0.42 4.25
N PHE A 153 5.98 1.31 4.71
CA PHE A 153 6.15 2.69 4.26
C PHE A 153 7.61 3.04 3.94
N SER A 154 8.46 2.05 3.62
CA SER A 154 9.86 2.33 3.29
C SER A 154 9.97 3.18 2.02
N TYR A 155 11.00 4.03 1.96
CA TYR A 155 11.33 4.87 0.81
C TYR A 155 10.17 5.77 0.36
N ASN A 156 9.60 6.48 1.32
CA ASN A 156 8.67 7.58 1.09
C ASN A 156 9.37 8.93 1.32
N GLN A 157 8.61 10.00 1.49
CA GLN A 157 9.13 11.36 1.75
C GLN A 157 8.58 11.91 3.08
N LEU A 158 8.26 11.03 4.03
CA LEU A 158 7.57 11.40 5.26
C LEU A 158 8.40 12.39 6.06
N LYS A 159 7.87 13.60 6.22
CA LYS A 159 8.39 14.65 7.12
C LYS A 159 7.65 14.65 8.45
N THR A 160 6.39 14.24 8.43
CA THR A 160 5.56 14.08 9.63
C THR A 160 4.88 12.71 9.63
N LEU A 161 4.81 12.11 10.81
CA LEU A 161 4.18 10.82 11.05
C LEU A 161 3.48 10.88 12.41
N GLU A 162 2.16 10.72 12.40
CA GLU A 162 1.36 10.55 13.61
C GLU A 162 0.96 9.07 13.73
N ILE A 163 1.37 8.42 14.81
CA ILE A 163 0.96 7.04 15.13
C ILE A 163 -0.04 7.11 16.27
N SER A 164 -1.29 6.72 16.00
CA SER A 164 -2.34 6.71 17.04
C SER A 164 -2.12 5.60 18.06
N ASP A 165 -2.73 5.74 19.25
CA ASP A 165 -2.62 4.82 20.41
C ASP A 165 -3.12 3.37 20.18
N GLY A 166 -3.41 2.95 18.96
CA GLY A 166 -3.74 1.56 18.62
C GLY A 166 -2.56 0.69 18.22
N VAL A 167 -1.46 1.28 17.77
CA VAL A 167 -0.36 0.53 17.15
C VAL A 167 0.52 -0.11 18.20
N THR A 168 0.71 -1.42 18.11
CA THR A 168 1.49 -2.19 19.10
C THR A 168 2.85 -2.64 18.57
N TYR A 169 3.00 -2.68 17.25
CA TYR A 169 4.15 -3.25 16.57
C TYR A 169 4.53 -2.46 15.32
N VAL A 170 5.82 -2.15 15.20
CA VAL A 170 6.44 -1.56 14.01
C VAL A 170 7.53 -2.52 13.51
N GLY A 171 7.36 -3.03 12.29
CA GLY A 171 8.18 -4.09 11.69
C GLY A 171 9.50 -3.62 11.10
N ASN A 172 10.29 -4.60 10.63
CA ASN A 172 11.60 -4.35 10.03
C ASN A 172 11.50 -3.36 8.87
N ASN A 173 12.37 -2.34 8.84
CA ASN A 173 12.39 -1.33 7.78
C ASN A 173 11.05 -0.58 7.57
N ALA A 174 10.07 -0.67 8.47
CA ALA A 174 8.70 -0.20 8.23
C ALA A 174 8.61 1.24 7.69
N PHE A 175 9.48 2.13 8.17
CA PHE A 175 9.58 3.52 7.74
C PHE A 175 10.98 3.87 7.21
N ARG A 176 11.83 2.89 6.88
CA ARG A 176 13.21 3.16 6.42
C ARG A 176 13.26 4.14 5.24
N GLY A 177 14.24 5.03 5.21
CA GLY A 177 14.51 5.89 4.06
C GLY A 177 13.48 7.00 3.90
N ASN A 178 13.06 7.62 5.01
CA ASN A 178 12.13 8.74 5.05
C ASN A 178 12.83 10.02 5.55
N GLN A 179 12.09 11.09 5.83
CA GLN A 179 12.68 12.40 6.16
C GLN A 179 12.19 12.97 7.50
N LEU A 180 11.78 12.10 8.43
CA LEU A 180 11.29 12.54 9.75
C LEU A 180 12.40 13.26 10.51
N GLU A 181 12.09 14.43 11.05
CA GLU A 181 12.97 15.19 11.95
C GLU A 181 12.62 14.94 13.43
N ASN A 182 11.35 14.64 13.69
CA ASN A 182 10.83 14.31 15.01
C ASN A 182 9.77 13.21 14.89
N ILE A 183 9.68 12.36 15.91
CA ILE A 183 8.60 11.40 16.06
C ILE A 183 8.34 11.14 17.54
N LEU A 184 7.06 11.06 17.90
CA LEU A 184 6.62 10.57 19.21
C LEU A 184 6.13 9.14 19.03
N ILE A 185 6.74 8.19 19.73
CA ILE A 185 6.24 6.81 19.76
C ILE A 185 5.14 6.72 20.84
N PRO A 186 3.91 6.29 20.49
CA PRO A 186 2.80 6.21 21.43
C PRO A 186 3.00 5.09 22.45
N ASN A 187 2.30 5.17 23.58
CA ASN A 187 2.40 4.22 24.69
C ASN A 187 2.07 2.78 24.34
N SER A 188 1.22 2.58 23.35
CA SER A 188 0.82 1.26 22.90
C SER A 188 1.90 0.50 22.14
N VAL A 189 2.94 1.18 21.62
CA VAL A 189 4.00 0.50 20.85
C VAL A 189 4.90 -0.29 21.79
N THR A 190 4.77 -1.61 21.75
CA THR A 190 5.53 -2.54 22.59
C THR A 190 6.80 -3.04 21.91
N LYS A 191 6.87 -3.00 20.57
CA LYS A 191 7.99 -3.53 19.79
C LYS A 191 8.24 -2.72 18.52
N ILE A 192 9.50 -2.32 18.32
CA ILE A 192 10.02 -1.70 17.11
C ILE A 192 11.17 -2.58 16.62
N ASP A 193 11.04 -3.14 15.42
CA ASP A 193 12.01 -4.06 14.85
C ASP A 193 13.18 -3.36 14.16
N SER A 194 14.11 -4.17 13.64
CA SER A 194 15.38 -3.68 13.11
C SER A 194 15.18 -2.73 11.94
N TYR A 195 15.96 -1.65 11.90
CA TYR A 195 15.92 -0.63 10.85
C TYR A 195 14.57 0.08 10.63
N ALA A 196 13.61 -0.06 11.56
CA ALA A 196 12.25 0.47 11.38
C ALA A 196 12.20 1.96 11.03
N PHE A 197 13.06 2.77 11.65
CA PHE A 197 13.23 4.21 11.44
C PHE A 197 14.69 4.54 11.09
N TYR A 198 15.33 3.71 10.27
CA TYR A 198 16.67 3.94 9.74
C TYR A 198 16.64 4.85 8.49
N GLU A 199 17.71 5.58 8.21
CA GLU A 199 17.80 6.59 7.14
C GLU A 199 16.75 7.71 7.29
N HIS A 200 16.73 8.39 8.43
CA HIS A 200 15.93 9.58 8.72
C HIS A 200 16.80 10.81 9.06
N LYS A 201 16.14 11.93 9.38
CA LYS A 201 16.76 13.17 9.89
C LYS A 201 16.54 13.35 11.40
N LEU A 202 16.21 12.25 12.09
CA LEU A 202 15.94 12.26 13.52
C LEU A 202 17.23 12.65 14.28
N LYS A 203 17.09 13.48 15.30
CA LYS A 203 18.16 13.77 16.27
C LYS A 203 17.87 13.13 17.62
N THR A 204 16.60 13.13 18.00
CA THR A 204 16.11 12.55 19.24
C THR A 204 14.80 11.83 18.98
N VAL A 205 14.53 10.79 19.74
CA VAL A 205 13.22 10.11 19.73
C VAL A 205 12.80 9.80 21.17
N GLU A 206 11.52 10.01 21.46
CA GLU A 206 10.92 9.61 22.74
C GLU A 206 10.12 8.32 22.58
N ILE A 207 10.48 7.31 23.38
CA ILE A 207 9.85 5.99 23.37
C ILE A 207 9.34 5.61 24.77
N PRO A 208 8.23 4.86 24.88
CA PRO A 208 7.83 4.24 26.13
C PRO A 208 8.92 3.32 26.71
N ASP A 209 9.05 3.29 28.03
CA ASP A 209 10.06 2.47 28.73
C ASP A 209 9.92 0.97 28.41
N SER A 210 8.68 0.53 28.19
CA SER A 210 8.29 -0.84 27.84
C SER A 210 8.59 -1.24 26.40
N THR A 211 8.95 -0.30 25.52
CA THR A 211 9.17 -0.59 24.11
C THR A 211 10.48 -1.36 23.91
N ARG A 212 10.37 -2.56 23.32
CA ARG A 212 11.52 -3.34 22.85
C ARG A 212 12.00 -2.79 21.51
N VAL A 213 13.28 -2.46 21.41
CA VAL A 213 13.87 -1.84 20.23
C VAL A 213 14.89 -2.79 19.59
N GLY A 214 14.71 -3.06 18.30
CA GLY A 214 15.54 -3.93 17.49
C GLY A 214 16.87 -3.30 17.06
N PHE A 215 17.70 -4.10 16.38
CA PHE A 215 19.02 -3.68 15.94
C PHE A 215 18.92 -2.51 14.95
N LYS A 216 19.65 -1.41 15.23
CA LYS A 216 19.66 -0.20 14.39
C LYS A 216 18.25 0.29 14.01
N ALA A 217 17.28 0.15 14.92
CA ALA A 217 15.91 0.65 14.68
C ALA A 217 15.88 2.14 14.35
N PHE A 218 16.85 2.91 14.86
CA PHE A 218 17.10 4.31 14.53
C PHE A 218 18.55 4.46 14.03
N ASP A 219 18.84 5.56 13.31
CA ASP A 219 20.19 5.87 12.83
C ASP A 219 21.23 6.02 13.95
N GLU A 220 22.48 5.78 13.60
CA GLU A 220 23.61 6.05 14.48
C GLU A 220 23.65 7.54 14.84
N GLY A 221 23.73 7.86 16.14
CA GLY A 221 23.72 9.23 16.65
C GLY A 221 22.35 9.77 17.08
N VAL A 222 21.25 9.04 16.83
CA VAL A 222 19.93 9.41 17.38
C VAL A 222 19.90 9.17 18.89
N SER A 223 19.61 10.22 19.68
CA SER A 223 19.42 10.08 21.14
C SER A 223 18.03 9.54 21.45
N VAL A 224 17.97 8.30 21.93
CA VAL A 224 16.72 7.64 22.35
C VAL A 224 16.44 7.97 23.82
N LYS A 225 15.36 8.70 24.07
CA LYS A 225 14.88 9.02 25.42
C LYS A 225 13.70 8.13 25.77
N LYS A 226 13.73 7.67 27.00
CA LYS A 226 12.76 6.75 27.58
C LYS A 226 11.80 7.52 28.48
N ARG A 227 10.50 7.27 28.32
CA ARG A 227 9.42 7.89 29.10
C ARG A 227 8.49 6.84 29.67
N LYS A 228 7.94 7.16 30.84
CA LYS A 228 6.95 6.34 31.53
C LYS A 228 5.67 6.14 30.72
#